data_AF-A0A9N8VY27-F1
#
_entry.id   AF-A0A9N8VY27-F1
#
_cell.length_a   1.000
_cell.length_b   1.000
_cell.length_c   1.000
_cell.angle_alpha   90.00
_cell.angle_beta   90.00
_cell.angle_gamma   90.00
#
_symmetry.space_group_name_H-M   'P 1'
#
loop_
_entity.id
_entity.type
_entity.pdbx_description
1 polymer ?
#
loop_
_entity_poly.entity_id
_entity_poly.type
_entity_poly.pdbx_seq_one_letter_code
_entity_poly.pdbx_strand_id
1 'polypeptide(L)'
;MFYRLLKFTVVIFTIAFLSELAHTASPPPIEATSSPFLCQEASATCSCPLLARKISSEHNSRCASIILDNKSSYNVRLVVASLEDGRWVTSDDSGDVDIDCSPRTKRFANDELEVLSSVTSHFLGGIRGYATFHLDDDASTNFTIYWDAPLLGDNSYGITGLPTTKYQVALQNNLDNTVFQVTVRPVSTYSTDWGSIFSVLSLIGI
;
A
#
# COMPACT_ATOMS: atom_id res chain seq x y z
N MET A 1 49.69 -14.23 13.66
CA MET A 1 48.33 -13.92 14.15
C MET A 1 47.66 -12.76 13.40
N PHE A 2 48.42 -11.72 12.97
CA PHE A 2 47.92 -10.57 12.19
C PHE A 2 47.29 -10.90 10.81
N TYR A 3 47.80 -11.92 10.10
CA TYR A 3 47.32 -12.27 8.76
C TYR A 3 45.88 -12.83 8.70
N ARG A 4 45.35 -13.31 9.83
CA ARG A 4 43.98 -13.86 9.89
C ARG A 4 42.93 -12.76 10.10
N LEU A 5 43.26 -11.70 10.85
CA LEU A 5 42.36 -10.55 11.03
C LEU A 5 42.15 -9.78 9.72
N LEU A 6 43.20 -9.56 8.93
CA LEU A 6 43.11 -8.79 7.68
C LEU A 6 42.20 -9.45 6.64
N LYS A 7 42.15 -10.80 6.58
CA LYS A 7 41.26 -11.52 5.66
C LYS A 7 39.79 -11.40 6.03
N PHE A 8 39.47 -11.38 7.33
CA PHE A 8 38.08 -11.19 7.78
C PHE A 8 37.57 -9.78 7.49
N THR A 9 38.42 -8.76 7.64
CA THR A 9 38.01 -7.37 7.37
C THR A 9 37.76 -7.11 5.88
N VAL A 10 38.57 -7.70 5.00
CA VAL A 10 38.39 -7.57 3.53
C VAL A 10 37.11 -8.28 3.07
N VAL A 11 36.81 -9.48 3.60
CA VAL A 11 35.59 -10.21 3.23
C VAL A 11 34.32 -9.46 3.67
N ILE A 12 34.32 -8.87 4.87
CA ILE A 12 33.18 -8.07 5.36
C ILE A 12 32.98 -6.81 4.49
N PHE A 13 34.05 -6.12 4.11
CA PHE A 13 33.96 -4.96 3.22
C PHE A 13 33.45 -5.31 1.82
N THR A 14 33.86 -6.45 1.26
CA THR A 14 33.36 -6.89 -0.06
C THR A 14 31.88 -7.31 -0.04
N ILE A 15 31.38 -7.87 1.07
CA ILE A 15 29.95 -8.20 1.19
C ILE A 15 29.12 -6.93 1.31
N ALA A 16 29.56 -5.95 2.11
CA ALA A 16 28.88 -4.66 2.24
C ALA A 16 28.80 -3.90 0.91
N PHE A 17 29.88 -3.90 0.12
CA PHE A 17 29.92 -3.22 -1.19
C PHE A 17 29.08 -3.93 -2.26
N LEU A 18 28.94 -5.26 -2.19
CA LEU A 18 28.08 -6.03 -3.11
C LEU A 18 26.58 -5.89 -2.77
N SER A 19 26.20 -5.71 -1.51
CA SER A 19 24.82 -5.38 -1.13
C SER A 19 24.38 -3.99 -1.62
N GLU A 20 25.33 -3.06 -1.75
CA GLU A 20 25.05 -1.68 -2.20
C GLU A 20 24.87 -1.60 -3.72
N LEU A 21 25.52 -2.49 -4.49
CA LEU A 21 25.37 -2.60 -5.95
C LEU A 21 24.11 -3.37 -6.39
N ALA A 22 23.49 -4.16 -5.50
CA ALA A 22 22.27 -4.91 -5.83
C ALA A 22 20.97 -4.08 -5.73
N HIS A 23 21.03 -2.84 -5.21
CA HIS A 23 19.85 -1.99 -5.00
C HIS A 23 19.57 -1.01 -6.16
N THR A 24 20.30 -1.06 -7.27
CA THR A 24 20.05 -0.19 -8.44
C THR A 24 19.03 -0.77 -9.42
N ALA A 25 17.94 -1.36 -8.91
CA ALA A 25 16.70 -1.51 -9.66
C ALA A 25 15.64 -0.69 -8.93
N SER A 26 15.82 0.64 -8.93
CA SER A 26 14.76 1.55 -8.53
C SER A 26 13.55 1.27 -9.42
N PRO A 27 12.38 0.92 -8.87
CA PRO A 27 11.15 0.95 -9.64
C PRO A 27 10.95 2.35 -10.24
N PRO A 28 10.24 2.46 -11.38
CA PRO A 28 10.07 3.73 -12.07
C PRO A 28 9.46 4.78 -11.12
N PRO A 29 9.83 6.07 -11.30
CA PRO A 29 9.37 7.14 -10.43
C PRO A 29 7.84 7.21 -10.51
N ILE A 30 7.20 6.96 -9.38
CA ILE A 30 5.76 7.06 -9.23
C ILE A 30 5.42 8.55 -9.19
N GLU A 31 4.65 9.02 -10.17
CA GLU A 31 4.10 10.38 -10.15
C GLU A 31 3.16 10.53 -8.94
N ALA A 32 3.67 11.14 -7.88
CA ALA A 32 2.89 11.55 -6.72
C ALA A 32 1.89 12.63 -7.15
N THR A 33 0.68 12.21 -7.53
CA THR A 33 -0.42 13.14 -7.77
C THR A 33 -0.90 13.64 -6.41
N SER A 34 -0.79 14.96 -6.15
CA SER A 34 -1.19 15.59 -4.89
C SER A 34 -2.72 15.60 -4.73
N SER A 35 -3.29 14.45 -4.39
CA SER A 35 -4.68 14.34 -3.95
C SER A 35 -4.77 14.64 -2.44
N PRO A 36 -5.85 15.25 -1.93
CA PRO A 36 -6.02 15.40 -0.48
C PRO A 36 -6.09 14.02 0.20
N PHE A 37 -5.47 13.91 1.37
CA PHE A 37 -5.51 12.69 2.20
C PHE A 37 -6.97 12.27 2.45
N LEU A 38 -7.32 11.03 2.06
CA LEU A 38 -8.70 10.51 2.14
C LEU A 38 -9.29 10.53 3.57
N CYS A 39 -8.41 10.59 4.58
CA CYS A 39 -8.77 10.53 5.99
C CYS A 39 -8.61 11.87 6.73
N GLN A 40 -9.04 12.98 6.11
CA GLN A 40 -9.07 14.30 6.77
C GLN A 40 -10.21 14.46 7.80
N GLU A 41 -11.28 13.69 7.70
CA GLU A 41 -12.40 13.73 8.65
C GLU A 41 -12.45 12.49 9.55
N ALA A 42 -12.96 12.67 10.78
CA ALA A 42 -13.09 11.64 11.81
C ALA A 42 -14.22 10.63 11.50
N SER A 43 -14.16 9.98 10.33
CA SER A 43 -14.99 8.81 10.05
C SER A 43 -14.46 7.60 10.82
N ALA A 44 -15.36 6.67 11.19
CA ALA A 44 -14.98 5.43 11.88
C ALA A 44 -13.97 4.57 11.11
N THR A 45 -13.82 4.82 9.80
CA THR A 45 -12.88 4.12 8.92
C THR A 45 -11.48 4.73 8.93
N CYS A 46 -11.35 5.99 9.36
CA CYS A 46 -10.10 6.75 9.39
C CYS A 46 -9.47 6.87 10.79
N SER A 47 -10.05 6.21 11.80
CA SER A 47 -9.52 6.13 13.15
C SER A 47 -8.25 5.26 13.23
N CYS A 48 -8.16 4.23 12.40
CA CYS A 48 -7.06 3.25 12.42
C CYS A 48 -5.67 3.86 12.19
N PRO A 49 -5.43 4.73 11.18
CA PRO A 49 -4.11 5.31 10.96
C PRO A 49 -3.71 6.30 12.07
N LEU A 50 -4.68 7.07 12.57
CA LEU A 50 -4.45 8.02 13.66
C LEU A 50 -4.12 7.30 14.97
N LEU A 51 -4.85 6.24 15.29
CA LEU A 51 -4.60 5.42 16.48
C LEU A 51 -3.24 4.73 16.41
N ALA A 52 -2.88 4.13 15.27
CA ALA A 52 -1.57 3.50 15.06
C ALA A 52 -0.41 4.48 15.31
N ARG A 53 -0.54 5.71 14.80
CA ARG A 53 0.44 6.77 15.03
C ARG A 53 0.53 7.18 16.50
N LYS A 54 -0.62 7.30 17.19
CA LYS A 54 -0.64 7.62 18.62
C LYS A 54 0.13 6.56 19.42
N ILE A 55 -0.19 5.27 19.23
CA ILE A 55 0.49 4.14 19.88
C ILE A 55 1.99 4.18 19.60
N SER A 56 2.38 4.35 18.32
CA SER A 56 3.77 4.44 17.91
C SER A 56 4.52 5.59 18.60
N SER A 57 3.88 6.75 18.73
CA SER A 57 4.46 7.90 19.43
C SER A 57 4.59 7.68 20.95
N GLU A 58 3.61 7.05 21.59
CA GLU A 58 3.63 6.80 23.04
C GLU A 58 4.66 5.73 23.43
N HIS A 59 4.88 4.75 22.56
CA HIS A 59 5.80 3.64 22.81
C HIS A 59 7.16 3.76 22.10
N ASN A 60 7.42 4.90 21.43
CA ASN A 60 8.61 5.11 20.58
C ASN A 60 8.84 3.94 19.60
N SER A 61 7.76 3.45 19.00
CA SER A 61 7.77 2.31 18.09
C SER A 61 7.46 2.72 16.66
N ARG A 62 7.38 1.77 15.72
CA ARG A 62 6.99 2.03 14.33
C ARG A 62 5.49 1.80 14.15
N CYS A 63 4.91 2.47 13.15
CA CYS A 63 3.58 2.17 12.64
C CYS A 63 3.57 2.19 11.11
N ALA A 64 2.64 1.44 10.54
CA ALA A 64 2.33 1.45 9.12
C ALA A 64 0.84 1.19 8.91
N SER A 65 0.21 2.04 8.09
CA SER A 65 -1.19 1.90 7.71
C SER A 65 -1.35 1.87 6.20
N ILE A 66 -2.27 1.05 5.73
CA ILE A 66 -2.61 0.91 4.32
C ILE A 66 -4.06 1.37 4.14
N ILE A 67 -4.30 2.23 3.16
CA ILE A 67 -5.63 2.63 2.72
C ILE A 67 -5.79 2.16 1.28
N LEU A 68 -6.62 1.16 1.05
CA LEU A 68 -6.98 0.70 -0.29
C LEU A 68 -8.33 1.31 -0.68
N ASP A 69 -8.30 2.25 -1.61
CA ASP A 69 -9.47 2.90 -2.21
C ASP A 69 -9.84 2.19 -3.51
N ASN A 70 -10.94 1.43 -3.48
CA ASN A 70 -11.39 0.67 -4.63
C ASN A 70 -12.27 1.51 -5.54
N LYS A 71 -11.70 1.98 -6.65
CA LYS A 71 -12.41 2.66 -7.74
C LYS A 71 -12.35 1.84 -9.03
N SER A 72 -12.20 0.52 -8.92
CA SER A 72 -11.92 -0.37 -10.04
C SER A 72 -13.14 -0.71 -10.90
N SER A 73 -14.34 -0.31 -10.48
CA SER A 73 -15.64 -0.77 -10.97
C SER A 73 -16.02 -2.21 -10.60
N TYR A 74 -15.17 -2.93 -9.87
CA TYR A 74 -15.41 -4.30 -9.41
C TYR A 74 -15.41 -4.37 -7.88
N ASN A 75 -16.00 -5.44 -7.36
CA ASN A 75 -15.87 -5.77 -5.94
C ASN A 75 -14.49 -6.38 -5.67
N VAL A 76 -14.00 -6.17 -4.45
CA VAL A 76 -12.72 -6.68 -3.99
C VAL A 76 -12.93 -7.52 -2.74
N ARG A 77 -12.18 -8.61 -2.61
CA ARG A 77 -12.13 -9.42 -1.39
C ARG A 77 -10.70 -9.73 -1.00
N LEU A 78 -10.47 -9.81 0.31
CA LEU A 78 -9.20 -10.29 0.83
C LEU A 78 -9.02 -11.77 0.51
N VAL A 79 -7.83 -12.14 0.04
CA VAL A 79 -7.40 -13.54 -0.13
C VAL A 79 -6.58 -13.98 1.07
N VAL A 80 -5.56 -13.21 1.41
CA VAL A 80 -4.67 -13.46 2.54
C VAL A 80 -4.04 -12.17 2.99
N ALA A 81 -3.83 -12.03 4.30
CA ALA A 81 -2.97 -11.00 4.85
C ALA A 81 -2.13 -11.58 5.98
N SER A 82 -0.93 -11.04 6.16
CA SER A 82 0.00 -11.48 7.19
C SER A 82 0.90 -10.33 7.63
N LEU A 83 1.31 -10.39 8.88
CA LEU A 83 2.40 -9.61 9.44
C LEU A 83 3.53 -10.60 9.77
N GLU A 84 4.64 -10.49 9.06
CA GLU A 84 5.87 -11.20 9.39
C GLU A 84 6.53 -10.59 10.64
N ASP A 85 6.36 -9.28 10.82
CA ASP A 85 6.71 -8.54 12.03
C ASP A 85 5.66 -7.47 12.33
N GLY A 86 5.50 -7.14 13.61
CA GLY A 86 4.49 -6.25 14.13
C GLY A 86 3.23 -6.98 14.61
N ARG A 87 2.18 -6.19 14.86
CA ARG A 87 0.82 -6.66 15.17
C ARG A 87 -0.20 -5.68 14.60
N TRP A 88 -1.43 -6.16 14.39
CA TRP A 88 -2.55 -5.29 14.06
C TRP A 88 -2.93 -4.41 15.25
N VAL A 89 -3.47 -3.23 14.96
CA VAL A 89 -4.08 -2.37 15.97
C VAL A 89 -5.48 -2.89 16.29
N THR A 90 -5.79 -3.02 17.58
CA THR A 90 -7.04 -3.61 18.07
C THR A 90 -7.65 -2.76 19.19
N SER A 91 -8.80 -3.16 19.71
CA SER A 91 -9.56 -2.45 20.74
C SER A 91 -8.81 -2.31 22.07
N ASP A 92 -7.91 -3.25 22.36
CA ASP A 92 -6.96 -3.16 23.48
C ASP A 92 -6.11 -1.87 23.44
N ASP A 93 -5.90 -1.28 22.26
CA ASP A 93 -5.11 -0.06 22.09
C ASP A 93 -5.93 1.23 22.26
N SER A 94 -7.24 1.19 22.03
CA SER A 94 -8.14 2.34 22.17
C SER A 94 -8.80 2.43 23.55
N GLY A 95 -8.78 1.35 24.34
CA GLY A 95 -9.34 1.26 25.70
C GLY A 95 -10.86 1.15 25.74
N ASP A 96 -11.57 2.10 25.12
CA ASP A 96 -13.04 2.24 25.25
C ASP A 96 -13.80 2.10 23.91
N VAL A 97 -13.09 2.09 22.78
CA VAL A 97 -13.70 1.99 21.45
C VAL A 97 -13.40 0.61 20.88
N ASP A 98 -14.44 -0.09 20.42
CA ASP A 98 -14.28 -1.33 19.67
C ASP A 98 -13.72 -0.99 18.28
N ILE A 99 -12.39 -1.10 18.14
CA ILE A 99 -11.67 -0.88 16.89
C ILE A 99 -10.90 -2.14 16.53
N ASP A 100 -11.03 -2.58 15.28
CA ASP A 100 -10.22 -3.64 14.73
C ASP A 100 -9.69 -3.16 13.39
N CYS A 101 -8.38 -2.94 13.34
CA CYS A 101 -7.67 -2.49 12.15
C CYS A 101 -6.97 -3.65 11.44
N SER A 102 -7.35 -4.89 11.77
CA SER A 102 -6.96 -6.06 11.01
C SER A 102 -7.74 -6.10 9.67
N PRO A 103 -7.18 -6.76 8.65
CA PRO A 103 -7.82 -6.91 7.34
C PRO A 103 -9.19 -7.57 7.42
N ARG A 104 -10.20 -6.95 6.81
CA ARG A 104 -11.56 -7.50 6.75
C ARG A 104 -11.62 -8.69 5.81
N THR A 105 -12.30 -9.74 6.24
CA THR A 105 -12.53 -10.94 5.42
C THR A 105 -13.73 -10.80 4.49
N LYS A 106 -14.61 -9.83 4.76
CA LYS A 106 -15.79 -9.57 3.93
C LYS A 106 -15.38 -8.85 2.64
N ARG A 107 -16.05 -9.20 1.54
CA ARG A 107 -15.98 -8.48 0.27
C ARG A 107 -16.46 -7.03 0.44
N PHE A 108 -15.73 -6.09 -0.15
CA PHE A 108 -16.08 -4.67 -0.18
C PHE A 108 -16.30 -4.20 -1.63
N ALA A 109 -17.23 -3.25 -1.79
CA ALA A 109 -17.76 -2.84 -3.07
C ALA A 109 -16.85 -1.83 -3.80
N ASN A 110 -17.19 -1.53 -5.05
CA ASN A 110 -16.67 -0.32 -5.70
C ASN A 110 -17.07 0.91 -4.89
N ASP A 111 -16.18 1.91 -4.85
CA ASP A 111 -16.26 3.12 -4.05
C ASP A 111 -16.12 2.95 -2.54
N GLU A 112 -15.93 1.72 -2.05
CA GLU A 112 -15.57 1.44 -0.67
C GLU A 112 -14.05 1.41 -0.47
N LEU A 113 -13.64 1.60 0.78
CA LEU A 113 -12.25 1.62 1.19
C LEU A 113 -11.99 0.59 2.28
N GLU A 114 -10.79 0.03 2.23
CA GLU A 114 -10.26 -0.89 3.23
C GLU A 114 -9.08 -0.23 3.92
N VAL A 115 -9.07 -0.25 5.25
CA VAL A 115 -8.01 0.37 6.06
C VAL A 115 -7.42 -0.65 7.00
N LEU A 116 -6.11 -0.83 6.89
CA LEU A 116 -5.31 -1.72 7.69
C LEU A 116 -4.35 -0.87 8.52
N SER A 117 -4.16 -1.19 9.80
CA SER A 117 -3.13 -0.52 10.61
C SER A 117 -2.36 -1.52 11.45
N SER A 118 -1.05 -1.34 11.46
CA SER A 118 -0.12 -2.17 12.21
C SER A 118 0.89 -1.31 12.97
N VAL A 119 1.35 -1.86 14.09
CA VAL A 119 2.34 -1.28 14.99
C VAL A 119 3.39 -2.33 15.33
N THR A 120 4.57 -1.90 15.78
CA THR A 120 5.59 -2.84 16.29
C THR A 120 5.05 -3.65 17.47
N SER A 121 5.35 -4.94 17.51
CA SER A 121 4.88 -5.86 18.56
C SER A 121 5.87 -6.07 19.71
N HIS A 122 7.12 -5.64 19.56
CA HIS A 122 8.19 -5.88 20.52
C HIS A 122 9.28 -4.80 20.52
N PHE A 123 10.10 -4.78 21.57
CA PHE A 123 11.18 -3.80 21.71
C PHE A 123 12.23 -3.96 20.60
N LEU A 124 12.59 -2.87 19.93
CA LEU A 124 13.51 -2.84 18.79
C LEU A 124 13.02 -3.61 17.55
N GLY A 125 11.72 -3.91 17.45
CA GLY A 125 11.12 -4.52 16.26
C GLY A 125 10.81 -3.52 15.15
N GLY A 126 10.54 -4.05 13.96
CA GLY A 126 9.96 -3.30 12.84
C GLY A 126 8.50 -3.64 12.64
N ILE A 127 8.03 -3.43 11.42
CA ILE A 127 6.78 -3.98 10.90
C ILE A 127 7.08 -4.47 9.51
N ARG A 128 6.65 -5.68 9.19
CA ARG A 128 6.67 -6.18 7.81
C ARG A 128 5.41 -6.95 7.55
N GLY A 129 4.74 -6.64 6.46
CA GLY A 129 3.48 -7.28 6.14
C GLY A 129 3.11 -7.22 4.67
N TYR A 130 2.10 -8.00 4.34
CA TYR A 130 1.49 -7.99 3.02
C TYR A 130 0.01 -8.34 3.12
N ALA A 131 -0.75 -7.88 2.13
CA ALA A 131 -2.14 -8.23 1.92
C ALA A 131 -2.37 -8.47 0.43
N THR A 132 -2.92 -9.65 0.11
CA THR A 132 -3.31 -10.03 -1.25
C THR A 132 -4.82 -9.98 -1.37
N PHE A 133 -5.28 -9.31 -2.41
CA PHE A 133 -6.67 -9.07 -2.72
C PHE A 133 -7.02 -9.68 -4.07
N HIS A 134 -8.30 -10.00 -4.22
CA HIS A 134 -8.90 -10.51 -5.44
C HIS A 134 -9.95 -9.52 -5.93
N LEU A 135 -9.79 -9.08 -7.17
CA LEU A 135 -10.80 -8.34 -7.93
C LEU A 135 -11.73 -9.34 -8.62
N ASP A 136 -13.03 -9.15 -8.44
CA ASP A 136 -14.05 -9.95 -9.13
C ASP A 136 -14.25 -9.46 -10.59
N ASP A 137 -13.16 -9.26 -11.32
CA ASP A 137 -13.17 -8.93 -12.75
C ASP A 137 -13.21 -10.19 -13.61
N ASP A 138 -13.40 -10.03 -14.92
CA ASP A 138 -13.50 -11.17 -15.85
C ASP A 138 -12.24 -12.05 -15.87
N ALA A 139 -11.07 -11.48 -15.52
CA ALA A 139 -9.81 -12.21 -15.44
C ALA A 139 -9.50 -12.76 -14.04
N SER A 140 -10.36 -12.49 -13.03
CA SER A 140 -10.14 -12.96 -11.66
C SER A 140 -8.79 -12.52 -11.09
N THR A 141 -8.47 -11.23 -11.23
CA THR A 141 -7.17 -10.62 -10.98
C THR A 141 -6.82 -10.62 -9.48
N ASN A 142 -5.62 -11.09 -9.14
CA ASN A 142 -5.06 -10.96 -7.79
C ASN A 142 -3.96 -9.91 -7.76
N PHE A 143 -3.92 -9.11 -6.69
CA PHE A 143 -2.85 -8.15 -6.46
C PHE A 143 -2.45 -8.11 -5.00
N THR A 144 -1.20 -7.73 -4.75
CA THR A 144 -0.60 -7.74 -3.42
C THR A 144 -0.06 -6.37 -3.09
N ILE A 145 -0.42 -5.83 -1.92
CA ILE A 145 0.19 -4.67 -1.30
C ILE A 145 1.14 -5.18 -0.22
N TYR A 146 2.34 -4.64 -0.16
CA TYR A 146 3.34 -4.99 0.87
C TYR A 146 3.93 -3.74 1.48
N TRP A 147 4.37 -3.85 2.74
CA TRP A 147 4.97 -2.76 3.49
C TRP A 147 6.06 -3.28 4.43
N ASP A 148 7.09 -2.46 4.61
CA ASP A 148 8.16 -2.66 5.58
C ASP A 148 8.47 -1.32 6.26
N ALA A 149 8.30 -1.27 7.58
CA ALA A 149 8.69 -0.18 8.45
C ALA A 149 9.81 -0.69 9.39
N PRO A 150 11.08 -0.64 8.95
CA PRO A 150 12.17 -1.17 9.75
C PRO A 150 12.37 -0.34 11.03
N LEU A 151 13.07 -0.92 12.01
CA LEU A 151 13.45 -0.20 13.23
C LEU A 151 14.19 1.11 12.92
N LEU A 152 15.13 1.05 11.98
CA LEU A 152 15.94 2.16 11.52
C LEU A 152 15.77 2.31 10.01
N GLY A 153 15.50 3.54 9.57
CA GLY A 153 15.27 3.88 8.17
C GLY A 153 13.84 4.31 7.88
N ASP A 154 13.59 4.55 6.61
CA ASP A 154 12.28 4.98 6.11
C ASP A 154 11.37 3.79 5.83
N ASN A 155 10.07 4.02 5.94
CA ASN A 155 9.09 3.04 5.53
C ASN A 155 9.12 2.85 4.02
N SER A 156 8.98 1.60 3.58
CA SER A 156 8.86 1.23 2.17
C SER A 156 7.55 0.51 1.91
N TYR A 157 6.99 0.75 0.73
CA TYR A 157 5.68 0.26 0.33
C TYR A 157 5.71 -0.16 -1.13
N GLY A 158 4.82 -1.06 -1.51
CA GLY A 158 4.61 -1.34 -2.92
C GLY A 158 3.37 -2.16 -3.20
N ILE A 159 3.10 -2.29 -4.50
CA ILE A 159 1.98 -3.05 -5.03
C ILE A 159 2.40 -3.79 -6.29
N THR A 160 1.94 -5.02 -6.44
CA THR A 160 2.18 -5.85 -7.64
C THR A 160 0.95 -6.67 -8.01
N GLY A 161 0.89 -7.15 -9.25
CA GLY A 161 -0.16 -8.08 -9.71
C GLY A 161 -1.32 -7.43 -10.47
N LEU A 162 -1.43 -6.09 -10.45
CA LEU A 162 -2.41 -5.38 -11.28
C LEU A 162 -1.90 -5.21 -12.72
N PRO A 163 -2.62 -5.69 -13.75
CA PRO A 163 -2.26 -5.46 -15.13
C PRO A 163 -2.46 -4.00 -15.51
N THR A 164 -1.37 -3.32 -15.87
CA THR A 164 -1.35 -1.89 -16.23
C THR A 164 -2.16 -1.55 -17.48
N THR A 165 -2.49 -2.56 -18.30
CA THR A 165 -3.37 -2.40 -19.47
C THR A 165 -4.84 -2.27 -19.09
N LYS A 166 -5.24 -2.73 -17.89
CA LYS A 166 -6.62 -2.67 -17.40
C LYS A 166 -6.80 -1.68 -16.27
N TYR A 167 -5.78 -1.51 -15.42
CA TYR A 167 -5.87 -0.69 -14.22
C TYR A 167 -4.77 0.36 -14.14
N GLN A 168 -5.16 1.57 -13.76
CA GLN A 168 -4.28 2.63 -13.31
C GLN A 168 -4.24 2.63 -11.79
N VAL A 169 -3.05 2.71 -11.22
CA VAL A 169 -2.84 2.76 -9.77
C VAL A 169 -2.26 4.12 -9.39
N ALA A 170 -2.96 4.85 -8.53
CA ALA A 170 -2.44 6.06 -7.91
C ALA A 170 -1.95 5.73 -6.50
N LEU A 171 -0.73 6.16 -6.17
CA LEU A 171 -0.08 5.87 -4.89
C LEU A 171 0.24 7.18 -4.19
N GLN A 172 0.03 7.21 -2.87
CA GLN A 172 0.32 8.39 -2.06
C GLN A 172 0.80 7.98 -0.67
N ASN A 173 1.89 8.60 -0.22
CA ASN A 173 2.38 8.50 1.15
C ASN A 173 1.90 9.71 1.95
N ASN A 174 1.38 9.47 3.15
CA ASN A 174 0.85 10.51 4.04
C ASN A 174 1.33 10.30 5.49
N LEU A 175 1.11 11.31 6.34
CA LEU A 175 1.47 11.32 7.77
C LEU A 175 2.92 10.86 8.01
N ASP A 176 3.88 11.63 7.51
CA ASP A 176 5.32 11.33 7.68
C ASP A 176 5.71 9.94 7.16
N ASN A 177 5.14 9.55 6.01
CA ASN A 177 5.36 8.25 5.36
C ASN A 177 4.93 7.04 6.20
N THR A 178 3.96 7.20 7.12
CA THR A 178 3.38 6.09 7.89
C THR A 178 2.10 5.53 7.27
N VAL A 179 1.47 6.27 6.35
CA VAL A 179 0.26 5.84 5.66
C VAL A 179 0.50 5.72 4.17
N PHE A 180 0.24 4.54 3.62
CA PHE A 180 0.29 4.25 2.20
C PHE A 180 -1.13 4.11 1.64
N GLN A 181 -1.51 5.07 0.80
CA GLN A 181 -2.79 5.08 0.12
C GLN A 181 -2.62 4.56 -1.30
N VAL A 182 -3.45 3.59 -1.66
CA VAL A 182 -3.50 2.95 -2.97
C VAL A 182 -4.90 3.13 -3.53
N THR A 183 -5.04 3.86 -4.63
CA THR A 183 -6.29 3.93 -5.37
C THR A 183 -6.17 3.17 -6.68
N VAL A 184 -7.05 2.19 -6.88
CA VAL A 184 -7.11 1.37 -8.11
C VAL A 184 -8.28 1.85 -8.96
N ARG A 185 -8.02 2.26 -10.22
CA ARG A 185 -9.02 2.71 -11.19
C ARG A 185 -8.92 1.89 -12.48
N PRO A 186 -10.01 1.70 -13.24
CA PRO A 186 -9.89 1.18 -14.59
C PRO A 186 -9.12 2.19 -15.46
N VAL A 187 -8.30 1.70 -16.39
CA VAL A 187 -7.77 2.55 -17.47
C VAL A 187 -8.98 2.99 -18.29
N SER A 188 -9.18 4.31 -18.43
CA SER A 188 -10.19 4.82 -19.33
C SER A 188 -9.81 4.44 -20.76
N THR A 189 -10.47 3.43 -21.32
CA THR A 189 -10.58 3.34 -22.77
C THR A 189 -11.45 4.52 -23.18
N TYR A 190 -10.82 5.61 -23.64
CA TYR A 190 -11.56 6.59 -24.42
C TYR A 190 -12.28 5.81 -25.52
N SER A 191 -13.59 5.68 -25.38
CA SER A 191 -14.46 5.50 -26.53
C SER A 191 -14.14 6.68 -27.43
N THR A 192 -13.36 6.46 -28.49
CA THR A 192 -13.53 7.26 -29.70
C THR A 192 -14.98 7.08 -30.09
N ASP A 193 -15.80 8.01 -29.63
CA ASP A 193 -17.22 8.08 -29.93
C ASP A 193 -17.36 8.42 -31.41
N TRP A 194 -17.28 7.38 -32.25
CA TRP A 194 -17.61 7.44 -33.67
C TRP A 194 -19.09 7.80 -33.89
N GLY A 195 -19.91 7.90 -32.82
CA GLY A 195 -21.27 8.41 -32.84
C GLY A 195 -21.38 9.89 -33.22
N SER A 196 -20.32 10.70 -33.07
CA SER A 196 -20.35 12.12 -33.46
C SER A 196 -20.10 12.37 -34.96
N ILE A 197 -19.46 11.43 -35.69
CA ILE A 197 -19.15 11.62 -37.12
C ILE A 197 -20.36 11.27 -38.01
N PHE A 198 -21.20 10.31 -37.63
CA PHE A 198 -22.42 10.00 -38.40
C PHE A 198 -23.55 11.03 -38.20
N SER A 199 -23.52 11.81 -37.12
CA SER A 199 -24.46 12.94 -36.93
C SER A 199 -24.17 14.12 -37.86
N VAL A 200 -22.93 14.29 -38.34
CA VAL A 200 -22.58 15.36 -39.28
C VAL A 200 -22.86 14.96 -40.73
N LEU A 201 -22.77 13.66 -41.07
CA LEU A 201 -23.11 13.16 -42.41
C LEU A 201 -24.62 13.09 -42.67
N SER A 202 -25.48 13.10 -41.64
CA SER A 202 -26.94 13.27 -41.82
C SER A 202 -27.35 14.73 -42.05
N LEU A 203 -26.47 15.72 -41.81
CA LEU A 203 -26.75 17.14 -41.98
C LEU A 203 -26.13 17.75 -43.25
N ILE A 204 -25.24 17.01 -43.92
CA ILE A 204 -24.76 17.35 -45.26
C ILE A 204 -25.40 16.34 -46.21
N GLY A 205 -26.58 16.67 -46.72
CA GLY A 205 -27.25 15.88 -47.74
C GLY A 205 -26.35 15.69 -48.96
N ILE A 206 -25.90 14.45 -49.15
CA ILE A 206 -25.50 13.85 -50.43
C ILE A 206 -26.18 12.49 -50.50
#